data_AF-A0A529CLR5-F1
#
_entry.id   AF-A0A529CLR5-F1
#
_cell.length_a   1.000
_cell.length_b   1.000
_cell.length_c   1.000
_cell.angle_alpha   90.00
_cell.angle_beta   90.00
_cell.angle_gamma   90.00
#
_symmetry.space_group_name_H-M   'P 1'
#
loop_
_entity.id
_entity.type
_entity.pdbx_description
1 polymer ?
#
loop_
_entity_poly.entity_id
_entity_poly.type
_entity_poly.pdbx_seq_one_letter_code
_entity_poly.pdbx_strand_id
1 'polypeptide(L)'
;MRKRYLFAALAIAGCQSTPAYVVFKPGVDLNSTQAATDQCKIASFKEIPQSIATDYHPGYNNPGTVQCNTYGTIVSCNTIGAVNIPASTTSYDVNAELRDRYVTRCLEGQGFGVKLAKVCSTKSEVTKALADRAAGEFPTCAVR
;
A
#
# COMPACT_ATOMS: atom_id res chain seq x y z
N MET A 1 19.01 36.50 31.26
CA MET A 1 17.62 36.48 30.75
C MET A 1 17.45 35.32 29.76
N ARG A 2 16.50 34.42 30.08
CA ARG A 2 15.88 33.30 29.33
C ARG A 2 16.56 32.77 28.05
N LYS A 3 17.35 31.68 28.19
CA LYS A 3 17.59 30.71 27.11
C LYS A 3 16.32 29.91 26.85
N ARG A 4 15.71 30.08 25.66
CA ARG A 4 14.56 29.30 25.21
C ARG A 4 15.07 27.99 24.61
N TYR A 5 14.91 26.88 25.31
CA TYR A 5 15.15 25.54 24.77
C TYR A 5 13.95 25.19 23.88
N LEU A 6 14.16 25.24 22.56
CA LEU A 6 13.23 24.70 21.57
C LEU A 6 13.35 23.17 21.60
N PHE A 7 12.43 22.52 22.31
CA PHE A 7 12.20 21.08 22.17
C PHE A 7 11.58 20.82 20.79
N ALA A 8 12.41 20.38 19.85
CA ALA A 8 11.94 19.83 18.59
C ALA A 8 11.33 18.45 18.86
N ALA A 9 10.01 18.36 18.87
CA ALA A 9 9.29 17.10 18.94
C ALA A 9 9.46 16.35 17.61
N LEU A 10 10.39 15.38 17.59
CA LEU A 10 10.55 14.42 16.51
C LEU A 10 9.35 13.45 16.55
N ALA A 11 8.31 13.73 15.77
CA ALA A 11 7.26 12.77 15.49
C ALA A 11 7.84 11.66 14.61
N ILE A 12 8.31 10.58 15.23
CA ILE A 12 8.64 9.34 14.53
C ILE A 12 7.33 8.83 13.95
N ALA A 13 7.17 8.95 12.63
CA ALA A 13 6.10 8.30 11.90
C ALA A 13 6.19 6.80 12.16
N GLY A 14 5.33 6.30 13.06
CA GLY A 14 5.20 4.88 13.30
C GLY A 14 4.85 4.19 11.99
N CYS A 15 5.61 3.15 11.63
CA CYS A 15 5.27 2.26 10.52
C CYS A 15 3.82 1.81 10.70
N GLN A 16 2.92 2.36 9.90
CA GLN A 16 1.53 1.94 9.86
C GLN A 16 1.54 0.46 9.46
N SER A 17 1.14 -0.40 10.40
CA SER A 17 1.02 -1.82 10.13
C SER A 17 -0.11 -2.01 9.14
N THR A 18 0.24 -2.22 7.87
CA THR A 18 -0.74 -2.55 6.84
C THR A 18 -1.45 -3.84 7.27
N PRO A 19 -2.79 -3.88 7.27
CA PRO A 19 -3.51 -5.09 7.59
C PRO A 19 -3.12 -6.19 6.61
N ALA A 20 -2.95 -7.42 7.12
CA ALA A 20 -2.59 -8.59 6.36
C ALA A 20 -3.57 -9.73 6.64
N TYR A 21 -3.78 -10.60 5.67
CA TYR A 21 -4.61 -11.78 5.85
C TYR A 21 -3.84 -12.87 6.59
N VAL A 22 -4.39 -13.31 7.71
CA VAL A 22 -3.98 -14.54 8.38
C VAL A 22 -4.71 -15.69 7.71
N VAL A 23 -3.93 -16.63 7.18
CA VAL A 23 -4.44 -17.89 6.63
C VAL A 23 -4.09 -19.00 7.62
N PHE A 24 -5.10 -19.71 8.11
CA PHE A 24 -4.92 -20.69 9.17
C PHE A 24 -5.82 -21.91 9.00
N LYS A 25 -5.24 -23.09 9.24
CA LYS A 25 -5.94 -24.36 9.36
C LYS A 25 -5.26 -25.19 10.46
N PRO A 26 -6.01 -25.73 11.45
CA PRO A 26 -5.43 -26.57 12.49
C PRO A 26 -4.66 -27.76 11.91
N GLY A 27 -3.49 -28.06 12.48
CA GLY A 27 -2.65 -29.17 12.05
C GLY A 27 -1.86 -28.95 10.75
N VAL A 28 -1.90 -27.75 10.16
CA VAL A 28 -1.16 -27.40 8.94
C VAL A 28 -0.03 -26.42 9.27
N ASP A 29 1.18 -26.74 8.81
CA ASP A 29 2.36 -25.91 8.99
C ASP A 29 2.33 -24.64 8.10
N LEU A 30 3.23 -23.71 8.37
CA LEU A 30 3.31 -22.45 7.62
C LEU A 30 3.71 -22.64 6.16
N ASN A 31 4.59 -23.60 5.87
CA ASN A 31 5.05 -23.85 4.51
C ASN A 31 3.92 -24.44 3.65
N SER A 32 3.14 -25.36 4.20
CA SER A 32 1.93 -25.87 3.54
C SER A 32 0.87 -24.78 3.35
N THR A 33 0.72 -23.88 4.32
CA THR A 33 -0.17 -22.71 4.19
C THR A 33 0.27 -21.79 3.05
N GLN A 34 1.58 -21.54 2.94
CA GLN A 34 2.16 -20.73 1.87
C GLN A 34 1.96 -21.39 0.50
N ALA A 35 2.22 -22.70 0.39
CA ALA A 35 2.02 -23.46 -0.85
C ALA A 35 0.55 -23.43 -1.32
N ALA A 36 -0.40 -23.60 -0.40
CA ALA A 36 -1.83 -23.48 -0.70
C ALA A 36 -2.20 -22.07 -1.18
N THR A 37 -1.67 -21.05 -0.52
CA THR A 37 -1.87 -19.64 -0.91
C THR A 37 -1.33 -19.36 -2.30
N ASP A 38 -0.14 -19.85 -2.63
CA ASP A 38 0.49 -19.64 -3.92
C ASP A 38 -0.24 -20.41 -5.03
N GLN A 39 -0.71 -21.64 -4.75
CA GLN A 39 -1.54 -22.39 -5.69
C GLN A 39 -2.85 -21.65 -6.01
N CYS A 40 -3.53 -21.10 -4.99
CA CYS A 40 -4.74 -20.32 -5.18
C CYS A 40 -4.49 -19.01 -5.96
N LYS A 41 -3.34 -18.35 -5.75
CA LYS A 41 -2.92 -17.19 -6.55
C LYS A 41 -2.64 -17.55 -8.00
N ILE A 42 -1.93 -18.65 -8.25
CA ILE A 42 -1.68 -19.13 -9.62
C ILE A 42 -3.00 -19.46 -10.33
N ALA A 43 -3.94 -20.10 -9.63
CA ALA A 43 -5.27 -20.37 -10.15
C ALA A 43 -6.04 -19.08 -10.44
N SER A 44 -5.94 -18.06 -9.57
CA SER A 44 -6.64 -16.79 -9.80
C SER A 44 -6.14 -16.07 -11.06
N PHE A 45 -4.85 -16.17 -11.40
CA PHE A 45 -4.33 -15.62 -12.66
C PHE A 45 -4.81 -16.35 -13.90
N LYS A 46 -5.14 -17.65 -13.79
CA LYS A 46 -5.68 -18.44 -14.90
C LYS A 46 -7.15 -18.15 -15.15
N GLU A 47 -7.95 -18.11 -14.07
CA GLU A 47 -9.40 -17.91 -14.15
C GLU A 47 -9.78 -16.43 -14.36
N ILE A 48 -8.98 -15.51 -13.81
CA ILE A 48 -9.24 -14.07 -13.84
C ILE A 48 -8.00 -13.37 -14.41
N PRO A 49 -7.89 -13.26 -15.75
CA PRO A 49 -6.74 -12.64 -16.38
C PRO A 49 -6.61 -11.16 -15.98
N GLN A 50 -5.38 -10.66 -16.03
CA GLN A 50 -5.07 -9.26 -15.77
C GLN A 50 -5.75 -8.36 -16.79
N SER A 51 -6.39 -7.29 -16.31
CA SER A 51 -7.00 -6.26 -17.15
C SER A 51 -6.44 -4.91 -16.75
N ILE A 52 -5.36 -4.50 -17.40
CA ILE A 52 -4.69 -3.23 -17.10
C ILE A 52 -5.43 -2.10 -17.80
N ALA A 53 -5.96 -1.16 -17.01
CA ALA A 53 -6.47 0.12 -17.49
C ALA A 53 -5.47 1.22 -17.15
N THR A 54 -5.36 2.21 -18.03
CA THR A 54 -4.50 3.38 -17.83
C THR A 54 -5.36 4.63 -17.88
N ASP A 55 -5.39 5.34 -16.75
CA ASP A 55 -5.98 6.67 -16.67
C ASP A 55 -4.94 7.71 -17.07
N TYR A 56 -5.29 8.54 -18.04
CA TYR A 56 -4.48 9.65 -18.50
C TYR A 56 -5.05 10.95 -17.95
N HIS A 57 -4.26 11.64 -17.12
CA HIS A 57 -4.56 12.96 -16.60
C HIS A 57 -3.79 13.99 -17.43
N PRO A 58 -4.46 14.71 -18.35
CA PRO A 58 -3.78 15.69 -19.18
C PRO A 58 -3.15 16.78 -18.30
N GLY A 59 -1.95 17.19 -18.70
CA GLY A 59 -1.31 18.35 -18.11
C GLY A 59 -2.00 19.65 -18.52
N TYR A 60 -1.80 20.68 -17.72
CA TYR A 60 -2.29 22.03 -18.02
C TYR A 60 -1.12 23.00 -17.96
N ASN A 61 -0.87 23.73 -19.05
CA ASN A 61 0.19 24.72 -19.11
C ASN A 61 -0.37 26.08 -19.54
N ASN A 62 -0.18 27.07 -18.68
CA ASN A 62 -0.42 28.47 -18.97
C ASN A 62 0.91 29.21 -18.78
N PRO A 63 1.51 29.78 -19.84
CA PRO A 63 2.79 30.47 -19.75
C PRO A 63 2.72 31.80 -18.97
N GLY A 64 1.52 32.25 -18.58
CA GLY A 64 1.32 33.53 -17.91
C GLY A 64 1.46 34.72 -18.85
N THR A 65 1.45 35.93 -18.28
CA THR A 65 1.73 37.16 -19.02
C THR A 65 3.08 37.73 -18.56
N VAL A 66 3.91 38.12 -19.53
CA VAL A 66 5.15 38.85 -19.23
C VAL A 66 4.83 40.32 -19.08
N GLN A 67 5.07 40.87 -17.90
CA GLN A 67 4.95 42.29 -17.63
C GLN A 67 6.33 42.89 -17.47
N CYS A 68 6.68 43.80 -18.36
CA CYS A 68 7.94 44.53 -18.33
C CYS A 68 7.71 45.98 -17.88
N ASN A 69 8.57 46.46 -16.99
CA ASN A 69 8.62 47.85 -16.57
C ASN A 69 10.01 48.41 -16.92
N THR A 70 10.03 49.62 -17.47
CA THR A 70 11.26 50.33 -17.85
C THR A 70 11.46 51.51 -16.92
N TYR A 71 12.66 51.62 -16.33
CA TYR A 71 13.07 52.77 -15.52
C TYR A 71 14.45 53.26 -15.99
N GLY A 72 14.49 54.45 -16.60
CA GLY A 72 15.69 54.96 -17.25
C GLY A 72 16.13 54.05 -18.42
N THR A 73 17.37 53.56 -18.39
CA THR A 73 17.91 52.61 -19.37
C THR A 73 17.75 51.14 -18.97
N ILE A 74 17.17 50.85 -17.80
CA ILE A 74 17.02 49.48 -17.29
C ILE A 74 15.59 48.99 -17.57
N VAL A 75 15.48 47.82 -18.19
CA VAL A 75 14.22 47.09 -18.40
C VAL A 75 14.20 45.88 -17.47
N SER A 76 13.14 45.74 -16.68
CA SER A 76 12.91 44.56 -15.83
C SER A 76 11.58 43.90 -16.19
N CYS A 77 11.60 42.60 -16.42
CA CYS A 77 10.43 41.82 -16.83
C CYS A 77 10.14 40.71 -15.82
N ASN A 78 8.87 40.55 -15.44
CA ASN A 78 8.38 39.47 -14.59
C ASN A 78 7.25 38.71 -15.28
N THR A 79 7.16 37.41 -15.03
CA THR A 79 6.04 36.58 -15.53
C THR A 79 5.02 36.40 -14.42
N ILE A 80 3.77 36.79 -14.69
CA ILE A 80 2.67 36.72 -13.73
C ILE A 80 1.62 35.72 -14.23
N GLY A 81 1.09 34.89 -13.33
CA GLY A 81 0.01 33.96 -13.64
C GLY A 81 0.44 32.71 -14.43
N ALA A 82 1.74 32.39 -14.47
CA ALA A 82 2.22 31.15 -15.06
C ALA A 82 1.82 29.94 -14.20
N VAL A 83 1.26 28.92 -14.83
CA VAL A 83 0.84 27.65 -14.21
C VAL A 83 1.34 26.51 -15.08
N ASN A 84 2.02 25.54 -14.48
CA ASN A 84 2.42 24.31 -15.16
C ASN A 84 2.05 23.12 -14.27
N ILE A 85 1.02 22.38 -14.69
CA ILE A 85 0.60 21.11 -14.10
C ILE A 85 1.05 20.02 -15.08
N PRO A 86 2.02 19.18 -14.73
CA PRO A 86 2.49 18.14 -15.61
C PRO A 86 1.40 17.09 -15.85
N ALA A 87 1.40 16.47 -17.03
CA ALA A 87 0.54 15.32 -17.30
C ALA A 87 0.98 14.14 -16.41
N SER A 88 0.02 13.33 -15.99
CA SER A 88 0.29 12.09 -15.26
C SER A 88 -0.50 10.92 -15.84
N THR A 89 0.05 9.73 -15.66
CA THR A 89 -0.63 8.48 -16.03
C THR A 89 -0.68 7.58 -14.80
N THR A 90 -1.78 6.86 -14.63
CA THR A 90 -1.90 5.86 -13.57
C THR A 90 -2.44 4.59 -14.20
N SER A 91 -1.69 3.49 -14.08
CA SER A 91 -2.13 2.18 -14.56
C SER A 91 -2.50 1.31 -13.39
N TYR A 92 -3.64 0.63 -13.48
CA TYR A 92 -4.14 -0.27 -12.45
C TYR A 92 -4.81 -1.49 -13.07
N ASP A 93 -4.82 -2.59 -12.33
CA ASP A 93 -5.54 -3.80 -12.75
C ASP A 93 -6.97 -3.75 -12.24
N VAL A 94 -7.92 -3.66 -13.17
CA VAL A 94 -9.36 -3.60 -12.90
C VAL A 94 -9.85 -4.86 -12.20
N ASN A 95 -9.21 -6.00 -12.44
CA ASN A 95 -9.59 -7.30 -11.91
C ASN A 95 -8.85 -7.69 -10.62
N ALA A 96 -7.98 -6.82 -10.08
CA ALA A 96 -7.18 -7.14 -8.89
C ALA A 96 -8.04 -7.61 -7.71
N GLU A 97 -9.09 -6.87 -7.38
CA GLU A 97 -9.96 -7.20 -6.25
C GLU A 97 -10.73 -8.52 -6.48
N LEU A 98 -11.11 -8.80 -7.73
CA LEU A 98 -11.78 -10.07 -8.06
C LEU A 98 -10.83 -11.26 -7.86
N ARG A 99 -9.55 -11.11 -8.22
CA ARG A 99 -8.53 -12.13 -7.93
C ARG A 99 -8.32 -12.34 -6.43
N ASP A 100 -8.29 -11.26 -5.65
CA ASP A 100 -8.14 -11.37 -4.20
C ASP A 100 -9.32 -12.14 -3.59
N ARG A 101 -10.56 -11.83 -4.00
CA ARG A 101 -11.76 -12.59 -3.59
C ARG A 101 -11.68 -14.06 -4.01
N TYR A 102 -11.18 -14.35 -5.22
CA TYR A 102 -10.99 -15.72 -5.68
C TYR A 102 -10.00 -16.49 -4.80
N VAL A 103 -8.86 -15.87 -4.45
CA VAL A 103 -7.86 -16.49 -3.57
C VAL A 103 -8.47 -16.81 -2.21
N THR A 104 -9.23 -15.90 -1.61
CA THR A 104 -9.93 -16.15 -0.35
C THR A 104 -10.89 -17.33 -0.47
N ARG A 105 -11.73 -17.38 -1.51
CA ARG A 105 -12.68 -18.49 -1.73
C ARG A 105 -11.98 -19.83 -1.98
N CYS A 106 -10.88 -19.82 -2.72
CA CYS A 106 -10.07 -21.00 -2.98
C CYS A 106 -9.51 -21.58 -1.67
N LEU A 107 -8.96 -20.72 -0.80
CA LEU A 107 -8.45 -21.11 0.51
C LEU A 107 -9.56 -21.64 1.44
N GLU A 108 -10.72 -20.96 1.47
CA GLU A 108 -11.89 -21.42 2.22
C GLU A 108 -12.37 -22.80 1.74
N GLY A 109 -12.40 -23.03 0.43
CA GLY A 109 -12.73 -24.33 -0.16
C GLY A 109 -11.74 -25.44 0.19
N GLN A 110 -10.48 -25.10 0.46
CA GLN A 110 -9.46 -26.01 0.98
C GLN A 110 -9.53 -26.19 2.52
N GLY A 111 -10.48 -25.53 3.18
CA GLY A 111 -10.70 -25.59 4.62
C GLY A 111 -9.81 -24.67 5.45
N PHE A 112 -9.18 -23.66 4.84
CA PHE A 112 -8.47 -22.62 5.58
C PHE A 112 -9.44 -21.53 6.03
N GLY A 113 -9.26 -21.04 7.25
CA GLY A 113 -9.84 -19.78 7.69
C GLY A 113 -8.96 -18.61 7.25
N VAL A 114 -9.59 -17.58 6.70
CA VAL A 114 -8.93 -16.33 6.29
C VAL A 114 -9.51 -15.18 7.11
N LYS A 115 -8.68 -14.45 7.85
CA LYS A 115 -9.12 -13.25 8.59
C LYS A 115 -8.12 -12.12 8.42
N LEU A 116 -8.63 -10.90 8.37
CA LEU A 116 -7.80 -9.71 8.38
C LEU A 116 -7.25 -9.49 9.80
N ALA A 117 -5.94 -9.35 9.93
CA ALA A 117 -5.28 -9.01 11.18
C ALA A 117 -4.12 -8.04 10.94
N LYS A 118 -3.57 -7.46 12.00
CA LYS A 118 -2.31 -6.72 11.91
C LYS A 118 -1.15 -7.67 11.64
N VAL A 119 -0.11 -7.19 10.96
CA VAL A 119 1.17 -7.92 10.90
C VAL A 119 1.81 -7.91 12.30
N CYS A 120 2.42 -9.03 12.70
CA CYS A 120 3.16 -9.10 13.96
C CYS A 120 4.35 -8.11 13.91
N SER A 121 4.45 -7.22 14.88
CA SER A 121 5.46 -6.14 14.90
C SER A 121 6.69 -6.48 15.75
N THR A 122 6.54 -7.35 16.74
CA THR A 122 7.63 -7.73 17.65
C THR A 122 7.89 -9.23 17.62
N LYS A 123 9.11 -9.65 18.01
CA LYS A 123 9.45 -11.07 18.15
C LYS A 123 8.52 -11.81 19.12
N SER A 124 8.10 -11.14 20.20
CA SER A 124 7.15 -11.71 21.17
C SER A 124 5.80 -12.03 20.53
N GLU A 125 5.29 -11.13 19.68
CA GLU A 125 4.05 -11.35 18.93
C GLU A 125 4.19 -12.51 17.94
N VAL A 126 5.33 -12.63 17.26
CA VAL A 126 5.61 -13.76 16.35
C VAL A 126 5.60 -15.07 17.13
N THR A 127 6.32 -15.16 18.26
CA THR A 127 6.35 -16.38 19.09
C THR A 127 4.96 -16.76 19.58
N LYS A 128 4.15 -15.77 20.00
CA LYS A 128 2.77 -16.01 20.40
C LYS A 128 1.92 -16.52 19.24
N ALA A 129 1.98 -15.87 18.07
CA ALA A 129 1.23 -16.31 16.90
C ALA A 129 1.60 -17.73 16.46
N LEU A 130 2.88 -18.13 16.57
CA LEU A 130 3.30 -19.51 16.32
C LEU A 130 2.75 -20.49 17.36
N ALA A 131 2.72 -20.09 18.63
CA ALA A 131 2.14 -20.91 19.71
C ALA A 131 0.62 -21.08 19.54
N ASP A 132 -0.11 -20.00 19.24
CA ASP A 132 -1.56 -20.03 18.95
C ASP A 132 -1.83 -21.05 17.82
N ARG A 133 -1.05 -21.00 16.73
CA ARG A 133 -1.17 -21.95 15.61
C ARG A 133 -0.92 -23.39 16.02
N ALA A 134 0.12 -23.63 16.83
CA ALA A 134 0.45 -24.96 17.33
C ALA A 134 -0.65 -25.52 18.26
N ALA A 135 -1.34 -24.64 19.00
CA ALA A 135 -2.50 -24.98 19.82
C ALA A 135 -3.80 -25.20 19.02
N GLY A 136 -3.77 -24.99 17.70
CA GLY A 136 -4.98 -25.07 16.86
C GLY A 136 -5.84 -23.80 16.90
N GLU A 137 -5.34 -22.73 17.53
CA GLU A 137 -6.03 -21.46 17.66
C GLU A 137 -5.67 -20.51 16.51
N PHE A 138 -6.63 -19.65 16.17
CA PHE A 138 -6.44 -18.67 15.11
C PHE A 138 -5.55 -17.53 15.63
N PRO A 139 -4.38 -17.27 15.03
CA PRO A 139 -3.42 -16.32 15.59
C PRO A 139 -3.93 -14.88 15.47
N THR A 140 -3.55 -14.06 16.46
CA THR A 140 -3.99 -12.66 16.57
C THR A 140 -3.31 -11.70 15.60
N CYS A 141 -2.18 -12.11 15.00
CA CYS A 141 -1.45 -11.34 14.00
C CYS A 141 -0.89 -12.24 12.90
N ALA A 142 -0.62 -11.65 11.73
CA ALA A 142 -0.01 -12.34 10.60
C ALA A 142 1.51 -12.41 10.80
N VAL A 143 2.04 -13.64 10.82
CA VAL A 143 3.48 -13.92 10.78
C VAL A 143 3.98 -13.67 9.36
N ARG A 144 5.09 -12.94 9.24
CA ARG A 144 5.82 -12.73 7.97
C ARG A 144 6.93 -13.75 7.80
#